data_AF-K1SMB7-F1
#
_entry.id   AF-K1SMB7-F1
#
_cell.length_a   1.000
_cell.length_b   1.000
_cell.length_c   1.000
_cell.angle_alpha   90.00
_cell.angle_beta   90.00
_cell.angle_gamma   90.00
#
_symmetry.space_group_name_H-M   'P 1'
#
loop_
_entity.id
_entity.type
_entity.pdbx_description
1 polymer ?
#
loop_
_entity_poly.entity_id
_entity_poly.type
_entity_poly.pdbx_seq_one_letter_code
_entity_poly.pdbx_strand_id
1 'polypeptide(L)' 'MPAAIPSDGVILKSVTDEFNAGDSVMKVLKSTLKANGISYQITSGGYVRSISGLAEFDCGQGSGWM' A
#
# COMPACT_ATOMS: atom_id res chain seq x y z
N MET A 1 -8.66 -14.64 8.46
CA MET A 1 -8.16 -13.94 9.66
C MET A 1 -8.42 -12.46 9.43
N PRO A 2 -8.95 -11.70 10.39
CA PRO A 2 -9.12 -10.25 10.23
C PRO A 2 -7.75 -9.62 9.95
N ALA A 3 -7.72 -8.58 9.12
CA ALA A 3 -6.50 -7.85 8.82
C ALA A 3 -5.83 -7.36 10.10
N ALA A 4 -4.53 -7.59 10.23
CA ALA A 4 -3.77 -7.11 11.37
C ALA A 4 -3.55 -5.60 11.20
N ILE A 5 -4.44 -4.80 11.79
CA ILE A 5 -4.29 -3.34 11.82
C ILE A 5 -3.19 -3.01 12.83
N PRO A 6 -2.11 -2.32 12.43
CA PRO A 6 -1.09 -1.86 13.36
C PRO A 6 -1.72 -0.95 14.43
N SER A 7 -1.30 -1.09 15.69
CA SER A 7 -1.83 -0.27 16.79
C SER A 7 -1.54 1.23 16.64
N ASP A 8 -0.49 1.58 15.90
CA ASP A 8 -0.10 2.95 15.56
C ASP A 8 -0.68 3.41 14.20
N GLY A 9 -1.39 2.53 13.49
CA GLY A 9 -1.94 2.79 12.16
C GLY A 9 -0.90 2.86 11.04
N VAL A 10 0.38 2.53 11.29
CA VAL A 10 1.46 2.68 10.32
C VAL A 10 1.95 1.31 9.85
N ILE A 11 1.73 1.00 8.57
CA ILE A 11 2.22 -0.25 7.95
C ILE A 11 3.71 -0.15 7.59
N LEU A 12 4.10 1.00 7.02
CA LEU A 12 5.48 1.28 6.64
C LEU A 12 5.82 2.69 7.12
N LYS A 13 6.89 2.81 7.89
CA LYS A 13 7.42 4.12 8.31
C LYS A 13 7.95 4.88 7.09
N SER A 14 8.14 6.18 7.23
CA SER A 14 8.72 7.00 6.17
C SER A 14 10.04 6.40 5.67
N VAL A 15 10.11 6.16 4.36
CA VAL A 15 11.28 5.65 3.66
C VAL A 15 11.66 6.64 2.56
N THR A 16 12.95 6.74 2.30
CA THR A 16 13.48 7.46 1.14
C THR A 16 13.78 6.43 0.07
N ASP A 17 13.19 6.61 -1.11
CA ASP A 17 13.38 5.71 -2.26
C ASP A 17 13.87 6.52 -3.46
N GLU A 18 14.73 5.92 -4.27
CA GLU A 18 15.22 6.53 -5.50
C GLU A 18 14.26 6.22 -6.65
N PHE A 19 13.91 7.25 -7.43
CA PHE A 19 13.06 7.09 -8.60
C PHE A 19 13.73 7.68 -9.83
N ASN A 20 13.41 7.13 -11.00
CA ASN A 20 13.93 7.65 -12.26
C ASN A 20 12.95 8.65 -12.87
N ALA A 21 13.47 9.63 -13.62
CA ALA A 21 12.64 10.55 -14.37
C ALA A 21 11.73 9.77 -15.35
N GLY A 22 10.42 10.01 -15.28
CA GLY A 22 9.41 9.30 -16.06
C GLY A 22 8.75 8.11 -15.33
N ASP A 23 9.22 7.74 -14.14
CA ASP A 23 8.53 6.75 -13.31
C ASP A 23 7.21 7.33 -12.76
N SER A 24 6.16 6.50 -12.79
CA SER A 24 4.89 6.85 -12.15
C SER A 24 4.99 6.64 -10.64
N VAL A 25 4.26 7.44 -9.86
CA VAL A 25 4.11 7.26 -8.41
C VAL A 25 3.70 5.82 -8.07
N MET A 26 2.83 5.23 -8.89
CA MET A 26 2.38 3.86 -8.77
C MET A 26 3.52 2.83 -8.92
N LYS A 27 4.47 3.07 -9.82
CA LYS A 27 5.64 2.21 -10.00
C LYS A 27 6.54 2.28 -8.78
N VAL A 28 6.81 3.49 -8.27
CA VAL A 28 7.62 3.70 -7.06
C VAL A 28 6.97 2.99 -5.88
N LEU A 29 5.67 3.21 -5.62
CA LEU A 29 4.92 2.54 -4.56
C LEU A 29 5.06 1.01 -4.62
N LYS A 30 4.82 0.41 -5.80
CA LYS A 30 4.96 -1.05 -5.99
C LYS A 30 6.38 -1.53 -5.69
N SER A 31 7.39 -0.78 -6.14
CA SER A 31 8.80 -1.10 -5.89
C SER A 31 9.12 -1.06 -4.39
N THR A 32 8.73 0.02 -3.71
CA THR A 32 8.95 0.21 -2.26
C THR A 32 8.27 -0.88 -1.44
N LEU A 33 7.00 -1.20 -1.70
CA LEU A 33 6.28 -2.25 -0.98
C LEU A 33 6.94 -3.62 -1.19
N LYS A 34 7.35 -3.92 -2.43
CA LYS A 34 8.04 -5.17 -2.76
C LYS A 34 9.41 -5.25 -2.08
N ALA A 35 10.18 -4.18 -2.05
CA ALA A 35 11.48 -4.10 -1.39
C ALA A 35 11.38 -4.31 0.13
N ASN A 36 10.28 -3.86 0.73
CA ASN A 36 9.98 -4.05 2.16
C ASN A 36 9.26 -5.38 2.47
N GLY A 37 9.05 -6.26 1.48
CA GLY A 37 8.35 -7.53 1.68
C GLY A 37 6.87 -7.38 2.02
N ILE A 38 6.27 -6.21 1.74
CA ILE A 38 4.87 -5.92 2.02
C ILE A 38 4.02 -6.43 0.87
N SER A 39 3.06 -7.30 1.18
CA SER A 39 2.07 -7.78 0.22
C SER A 39 1.10 -6.65 -0.15
N TYR A 40 0.71 -6.58 -1.43
CA TYR A 40 -0.23 -5.56 -1.90
C TYR A 40 -1.12 -6.08 -3.01
N GLN A 41 -2.30 -5.48 -3.14
CA GLN A 41 -3.24 -5.70 -4.23
C GLN A 41 -3.60 -4.37 -4.86
N ILE A 42 -3.24 -4.20 -6.13
CA ILE A 42 -3.48 -2.98 -6.90
C ILE A 42 -4.09 -3.37 -8.24
N THR A 43 -5.18 -2.71 -8.62
CA THR A 43 -5.85 -2.97 -9.90
C THR A 43 -5.09 -2.36 -11.08
N SER A 44 -5.45 -2.76 -12.29
CA SER A 44 -4.90 -2.19 -13.53
C SER A 44 -5.12 -0.68 -13.66
N GLY A 45 -6.15 -0.12 -12.98
CA GLY A 45 -6.43 1.32 -12.95
C GLY A 45 -5.59 2.12 -11.94
N GLY A 46 -4.66 1.47 -11.23
CA GLY A 46 -3.85 2.14 -10.19
C GLY A 46 -4.58 2.33 -8.87
N TYR A 47 -5.71 1.66 -8.67
CA TYR A 47 -6.44 1.70 -7.42
C TYR A 47 -5.90 0.64 -6.44
N VAL A 48 -5.56 1.05 -5.22
CA VAL A 48 -5.01 0.18 -4.19
C VAL A 48 -6.15 -0.45 -3.40
N ARG A 49 -6.28 -1.78 -3.49
CA ARG A 49 -7.31 -2.55 -2.78
C ARG A 49 -6.84 -3.02 -1.42
N SER A 50 -5.54 -3.33 -1.29
CA SER A 50 -4.97 -3.78 -0.03
C SER A 50 -3.46 -3.53 0.04
N ILE A 51 -2.97 -3.20 1.24
CA ILE A 51 -1.56 -3.16 1.61
C ILE A 51 -1.39 -3.93 2.92
N SER A 52 -0.40 -4.83 2.99
CA SER A 52 -0.11 -5.68 4.16
C SER A 52 -1.32 -6.47 4.68
N GLY A 53 -2.24 -6.84 3.79
CA GLY A 53 -3.47 -7.54 4.16
C GLY A 53 -4.59 -6.65 4.71
N LEU A 54 -4.37 -5.34 4.89
CA LEU A 54 -5.41 -4.38 5.22
C LEU A 54 -6.09 -3.91 3.93
N ALA A 55 -7.37 -4.22 3.78
CA ALA A 55 -8.15 -3.98 2.57
C ALA A 55 -9.03 -2.72 2.66
N GLU A 56 -9.48 -2.25 1.50
CA GLU A 56 -10.33 -1.08 1.29
C GLU A 56 -11.64 -1.06 2.11
N PHE A 57 -12.11 -2.16 2.70
CA PHE A 57 -13.36 -2.18 3.48
C PHE A 57 -13.21 -2.70 4.91
N ASP A 58 -11.98 -2.99 5.33
CA ASP A 58 -11.73 -3.58 6.66
C ASP A 58 -12.05 -2.60 7.81
N CYS A 59 -12.03 -1.30 7.54
CA CYS A 59 -12.39 -0.25 8.50
C CYS A 59 -13.80 0.34 8.26
N GLY A 60 -14.62 -0.33 7.45
CA GLY A 60 -15.99 0.08 7.12
C GLY A 60 -16.21 0.30 5.62
N GLN A 61 -17.47 0.40 5.19
CA GLN A 61 -17.81 0.55 3.76
C GLN A 61 -17.23 1.80 3.08
N GLY A 62 -16.90 2.83 3.86
CA GLY A 62 -16.29 4.06 3.35
C GLY A 62 -14.77 4.13 3.50
N SER A 63 -14.10 3.08 3.98
CA SER A 63 -12.64 3.06 4.04
C SER A 63 -12.03 2.90 2.65
N GLY A 64 -10.73 3.18 2.53
CA GLY A 64 -10.01 3.08 1.27
C GLY A 64 -8.57 3.54 1.40
N TRP A 65 -7.79 3.32 0.35
CA TRP A 65 -6.41 3.74 0.24
C TRP A 65 -6.31 4.97 -0.66
N MET A 66 -5.65 6.03 -0.17
CA MET A 66 -5.44 7.29 -0.86
C MET A 66 -3.94 7.56 -1.07
#